data_AF-X6E9H8-F1
#
_entry.id   AF-X6E9H8-F1
#
_cell.length_a   1.000
_cell.length_b   1.000
_cell.length_c   1.000
_cell.angle_alpha   90.00
_cell.angle_beta   90.00
_cell.angle_gamma   90.00
#
_symmetry.space_group_name_H-M   'P 1'
#
loop_
_entity.id
_entity.type
_entity.pdbx_description
1 polymer ?
#
loop_
_entity_poly.entity_id
_entity_poly.type
_entity_poly.pdbx_seq_one_letter_code
_entity_poly.pdbx_strand_id
1 'polypeptide(L)'
;MENQALSIMKPQLERIESYPQVAEKLDQHIRETEGQIGRLDSLLEGLGESNSTIKDMALSLGGTMAAMGHTVAGDEILKNSFANFAFENFEIAAYNSLLVIADLAGETRAEGPLRQNLSEEEGMARWLQANLAGVTRQFAELKSVGEEAKV
;
A
#
# COMPACT_ATOMS: atom_id res chain seq x y z
N MET A 1 8.65 -4.82 0.02
CA MET A 1 7.22 -4.61 0.33
C MET A 1 6.75 -3.40 -0.45
N GLU A 2 7.38 -2.27 -0.20
CA GLU A 2 7.13 -1.00 -0.91
C GLU A 2 7.08 -1.09 -2.44
N ASN A 3 8.05 -1.76 -3.07
CA ASN A 3 8.01 -1.94 -4.53
C ASN A 3 6.76 -2.69 -5.02
N GLN A 4 6.25 -3.63 -4.20
CA GLN A 4 5.00 -4.33 -4.46
C GLN A 4 3.78 -3.47 -4.15
N ALA A 5 3.80 -2.67 -3.09
CA ALA A 5 2.76 -1.67 -2.82
C ALA A 5 2.62 -0.72 -4.02
N LEU A 6 3.73 -0.18 -4.53
CA LEU A 6 3.73 0.68 -5.72
C LEU A 6 3.21 -0.02 -6.97
N SER A 7 3.59 -1.29 -7.20
CA SER A 7 3.09 -2.04 -8.37
C SER A 7 1.60 -2.35 -8.31
N ILE A 8 1.01 -2.32 -7.11
CA ILE A 8 -0.44 -2.46 -6.88
C ILE A 8 -1.13 -1.10 -7.02
N MET A 9 -0.64 -0.06 -6.34
CA MET A 9 -1.32 1.23 -6.24
C MET A 9 -1.27 2.07 -7.51
N LYS A 10 -0.13 2.11 -8.23
CA LYS A 10 0.00 2.93 -9.45
C LYS A 10 -1.05 2.58 -10.51
N PRO A 11 -1.27 1.29 -10.86
CA PRO A 11 -2.32 0.92 -11.80
C PRO A 11 -3.74 1.23 -11.28
N GLN A 12 -3.98 1.11 -9.97
CA GLN A 12 -5.28 1.47 -9.39
C GLN A 12 -5.57 2.96 -9.57
N LEU A 13 -4.59 3.83 -9.26
CA LEU A 13 -4.73 5.28 -9.40
C LEU A 13 -5.06 5.69 -10.84
N GLU A 14 -4.37 5.11 -11.83
CA GLU A 14 -4.60 5.38 -13.26
C GLU A 14 -6.01 5.03 -13.72
N ARG A 15 -6.68 4.09 -13.03
CA ARG A 15 -8.02 3.65 -13.38
C ARG A 15 -9.12 4.35 -12.59
N ILE A 16 -8.83 5.11 -11.53
CA ILE A 16 -9.87 5.75 -10.73
C ILE A 16 -10.47 6.96 -11.46
N GLU A 17 -11.76 6.91 -11.75
CA GLU A 17 -12.56 7.98 -12.35
C GLU A 17 -13.58 8.54 -11.34
N SER A 18 -14.37 7.66 -10.72
CA SER A 18 -15.57 8.09 -9.95
C SER A 18 -15.29 8.39 -8.48
N TYR A 19 -14.07 8.18 -7.99
CA TYR A 19 -13.72 8.25 -6.56
C TYR A 19 -12.55 9.22 -6.31
N PRO A 20 -12.73 10.54 -6.52
CA PRO A 20 -11.63 11.51 -6.47
C PRO A 20 -10.91 11.56 -5.12
N GLN A 21 -11.62 11.33 -4.01
CA GLN A 21 -11.01 11.28 -2.68
C GLN A 21 -10.10 10.06 -2.49
N VAL A 22 -10.45 8.92 -3.11
CA VAL A 22 -9.62 7.72 -3.11
C VAL A 22 -8.40 7.93 -3.99
N ALA A 23 -8.57 8.51 -5.17
CA ALA A 23 -7.46 8.86 -6.06
C ALA A 23 -6.45 9.79 -5.38
N GLU A 24 -6.92 10.88 -4.76
CA GLU A 24 -6.06 11.82 -4.04
C GLU A 24 -5.29 11.15 -2.91
N LYS A 25 -5.97 10.32 -2.09
CA LYS A 25 -5.29 9.61 -1.00
C LYS A 25 -4.27 8.59 -1.53
N LEU A 26 -4.59 7.87 -2.60
CA LEU A 26 -3.70 6.87 -3.18
C LEU A 26 -2.46 7.53 -3.81
N ASP A 27 -2.64 8.66 -4.48
CA ASP A 27 -1.55 9.48 -5.02
C ASP A 27 -0.65 10.05 -3.90
N GLN A 28 -1.25 10.51 -2.79
CA GLN A 28 -0.48 10.87 -1.59
C GLN A 28 0.33 9.68 -1.09
N HIS A 29 -0.31 8.51 -0.95
CA HIS A 29 0.32 7.35 -0.36
C HIS A 29 1.43 6.77 -1.24
N ILE A 30 1.28 6.78 -2.57
CA ILE A 30 2.35 6.45 -3.52
C ILE A 30 3.61 7.29 -3.26
N ARG A 31 3.48 8.60 -3.00
CA ARG A 31 4.61 9.46 -2.66
C ARG A 31 5.21 9.14 -1.29
N GLU A 32 4.38 8.80 -0.31
CA GLU A 32 4.83 8.32 1.00
C GLU A 32 5.68 7.05 0.82
N THR A 33 5.17 6.07 0.08
CA THR A 33 5.85 4.81 -0.25
C THR A 33 7.17 4.99 -1.02
N GLU A 34 7.23 5.92 -1.98
CA GLU A 34 8.50 6.27 -2.64
C GLU A 34 9.53 6.86 -1.64
N GLY A 35 9.06 7.65 -0.66
CA GLY A 35 9.89 8.13 0.44
C GLY A 35 10.34 7.03 1.40
N GLN A 36 9.48 6.05 1.67
CA GLN A 36 9.79 4.87 2.49
C GLN A 36 10.91 4.04 1.85
N ILE A 37 10.87 3.83 0.53
CA ILE A 37 11.95 3.15 -0.22
C ILE A 37 13.27 3.89 -0.02
N GLY A 38 13.30 5.22 -0.21
CA GLY A 38 14.53 6.00 -0.03
C GLY A 38 15.11 5.91 1.40
N ARG A 39 14.24 5.85 2.40
CA ARG A 39 14.65 5.64 3.81
C ARG A 39 15.21 4.24 4.03
N LEU A 40 14.57 3.20 3.47
CA LEU A 40 15.06 1.82 3.56
C LEU A 40 16.39 1.63 2.84
N ASP A 41 16.55 2.19 1.64
CA ASP A 41 17.81 2.14 0.88
C ASP A 41 18.94 2.81 1.67
N SER A 42 18.69 3.97 2.26
CA SER A 42 19.67 4.67 3.12
C SER A 42 20.09 3.83 4.34
N LEU A 43 19.16 3.07 4.93
CA LEU A 43 19.46 2.18 6.05
C LEU A 43 20.31 0.98 5.60
N LEU A 44 19.96 0.35 4.47
CA LEU A 44 20.71 -0.78 3.92
C LEU A 44 22.13 -0.37 3.55
N GLU A 45 22.30 0.76 2.85
CA GLU A 45 23.62 1.31 2.53
C GLU A 45 24.46 1.56 3.80
N GLY A 46 23.83 2.08 4.86
CA GLY A 46 24.47 2.31 6.16
C GLY A 46 24.89 1.03 6.89
N LEU A 47 24.37 -0.13 6.48
CA LEU A 47 24.73 -1.47 6.96
C LEU A 47 25.71 -2.19 6.01
N GLY A 48 26.09 -1.57 4.89
CA GLY A 48 26.90 -2.21 3.84
C GLY A 48 26.15 -3.26 3.02
N GLU A 49 24.82 -3.26 3.11
CA GLU A 49 23.91 -4.13 2.37
C GLU A 49 23.27 -3.34 1.23
N SER A 50 22.66 -4.04 0.27
CA SER A 50 21.84 -3.42 -0.76
C SER A 50 20.50 -4.14 -0.88
N ASN A 51 19.49 -3.46 -1.44
CA ASN A 51 18.26 -4.15 -1.82
C ASN A 51 18.58 -5.31 -2.78
N SER A 52 17.89 -6.44 -2.62
CA SER A 52 18.11 -7.62 -3.45
C SER A 52 17.09 -7.60 -4.58
N THR A 53 17.44 -6.92 -5.68
CA THR A 53 16.62 -6.76 -6.90
C THR A 53 16.03 -8.07 -7.43
N ILE A 54 16.69 -9.21 -7.23
CA ILE A 54 16.20 -10.54 -7.64
C ILE A 54 15.06 -11.05 -6.74
N LYS A 55 15.11 -10.78 -5.43
CA LYS A 55 14.09 -11.22 -4.47
C LYS A 55 12.79 -10.43 -4.64
N ASP A 56 12.92 -9.14 -4.95
CA ASP A 56 11.79 -8.25 -5.21
C ASP A 56 11.04 -8.63 -6.50
N MET A 57 11.74 -9.09 -7.53
CA MET A 57 11.13 -9.52 -8.79
C MET A 57 10.39 -10.87 -8.67
N ALA A 58 10.87 -11.78 -7.83
CA ALA A 58 10.21 -13.08 -7.59
C ALA A 58 8.96 -12.95 -6.69
N LEU A 59 9.01 -12.07 -5.68
CA LEU A 59 7.85 -11.78 -4.80
C LEU A 59 6.76 -10.99 -5.52
N SER A 60 7.14 -10.03 -6.38
CA SER A 60 6.17 -9.22 -7.14
C SER A 60 5.37 -10.05 -8.16
N LEU A 61 5.95 -11.13 -8.71
CA LEU A 61 5.26 -12.01 -9.66
C LEU A 61 4.31 -13.00 -8.98
N GLY A 62 4.59 -13.44 -7.74
CA GLY A 62 3.77 -14.45 -7.03
C GLY A 62 2.54 -13.89 -6.32
N GLY A 63 2.64 -12.72 -5.68
CA GLY A 63 1.55 -12.12 -4.89
C GLY A 63 0.51 -11.37 -5.72
N THR A 64 0.96 -10.71 -6.79
CA THR A 64 0.10 -9.85 -7.63
C THR A 64 -0.92 -10.65 -8.44
N MET A 65 -0.60 -11.90 -8.85
CA MET A 65 -1.55 -12.72 -9.63
C MET A 65 -2.71 -13.30 -8.81
N ALA A 66 -2.56 -13.55 -7.51
CA ALA A 66 -3.66 -14.06 -6.68
C ALA A 66 -4.67 -12.96 -6.30
N ALA A 67 -4.22 -11.71 -6.15
CA ALA A 67 -5.10 -10.57 -5.89
C ALA A 67 -5.77 -10.03 -7.17
N MET A 68 -5.09 -10.10 -8.33
CA MET A 68 -5.60 -9.61 -9.62
C MET A 68 -6.47 -10.60 -10.41
N GLY A 69 -6.76 -11.81 -9.90
CA GLY A 69 -7.64 -12.78 -10.55
C GLY A 69 -9.11 -12.37 -10.70
N HIS A 70 -9.47 -11.12 -10.40
CA HIS A 70 -10.86 -10.62 -10.37
C HIS A 70 -11.10 -9.30 -11.12
N THR A 71 -10.19 -8.85 -11.99
CA THR A 71 -10.29 -7.57 -12.75
C THR A 71 -11.34 -7.55 -13.88
N VAL A 72 -12.41 -8.35 -13.75
CA VAL A 72 -13.52 -8.42 -14.75
C VAL A 72 -14.86 -8.01 -14.14
N ALA A 73 -14.92 -7.69 -12.85
CA ALA A 73 -16.17 -7.37 -12.17
C ALA A 73 -16.24 -5.88 -11.82
N GLY A 74 -17.43 -5.28 -11.97
CA GLY A 74 -17.66 -3.86 -11.70
C GLY A 74 -17.43 -3.42 -10.25
N ASP A 75 -17.04 -4.32 -9.33
CA ASP A 75 -16.75 -4.04 -7.92
C ASP A 75 -15.25 -3.81 -7.62
N GLU A 76 -14.45 -3.51 -8.64
CA GLU A 76 -12.99 -3.35 -8.53
C GLU A 76 -12.58 -2.33 -7.45
N ILE A 77 -13.26 -1.17 -7.35
CA ILE A 77 -12.95 -0.16 -6.31
C ILE A 77 -13.04 -0.73 -4.89
N LEU A 78 -13.99 -1.62 -4.61
CA LEU A 78 -14.16 -2.24 -3.30
C LEU A 78 -13.07 -3.28 -3.06
N LYS A 79 -12.81 -4.13 -4.06
CA LYS A 79 -11.75 -5.15 -3.96
C LYS A 79 -10.38 -4.52 -3.76
N ASN A 80 -10.08 -3.44 -4.47
CA ASN A 80 -8.87 -2.66 -4.29
C ASN A 80 -8.80 -2.06 -2.88
N SER A 81 -9.88 -1.47 -2.38
CA SER A 81 -9.94 -0.94 -1.01
C SER A 81 -9.69 -2.02 0.05
N PHE A 82 -10.23 -3.22 -0.13
CA PHE A 82 -9.99 -4.35 0.78
C PHE A 82 -8.55 -4.84 0.71
N ALA A 83 -8.02 -4.99 -0.51
CA ALA A 83 -6.66 -5.46 -0.74
C ALA A 83 -5.63 -4.48 -0.16
N ASN A 84 -5.80 -3.18 -0.41
CA ASN A 84 -4.94 -2.14 0.15
C ASN A 84 -5.02 -2.19 1.68
N PHE A 85 -6.21 -2.21 2.28
CA PHE A 85 -6.33 -2.24 3.74
C PHE A 85 -5.66 -3.47 4.39
N ALA A 86 -5.78 -4.64 3.75
CA ALA A 86 -5.09 -5.83 4.20
C ALA A 86 -3.57 -5.71 4.05
N PHE A 87 -3.11 -5.11 2.96
CA PHE A 87 -1.68 -4.88 2.70
C PHE A 87 -1.08 -3.90 3.71
N GLU A 88 -1.74 -2.77 4.00
CA GLU A 88 -1.30 -1.82 5.02
C GLU A 88 -1.06 -2.49 6.38
N ASN A 89 -1.99 -3.37 6.80
CA ASN A 89 -1.85 -4.07 8.08
C ASN A 89 -0.69 -5.08 8.07
N PHE A 90 -0.36 -5.65 6.91
CA PHE A 90 0.83 -6.46 6.74
C PHE A 90 2.11 -5.61 6.87
N GLU A 91 2.15 -4.42 6.26
CA GLU A 91 3.29 -3.51 6.37
C GLU A 91 3.48 -3.02 7.81
N ILE A 92 2.39 -2.62 8.49
CA ILE A 92 2.39 -2.26 9.91
C ILE A 92 3.00 -3.38 10.76
N ALA A 93 2.59 -4.63 10.55
CA ALA A 93 3.13 -5.77 11.28
C ALA A 93 4.63 -5.98 11.00
N ALA A 94 5.04 -5.81 9.74
CA ALA A 94 6.43 -5.94 9.32
C ALA A 94 7.33 -4.84 9.92
N TYR A 95 6.89 -3.58 9.91
CA TYR A 95 7.62 -2.47 10.51
C TYR A 95 7.75 -2.61 12.02
N ASN A 96 6.69 -3.05 12.71
CA ASN A 96 6.77 -3.37 14.14
C ASN A 96 7.81 -4.47 14.42
N SER A 97 7.86 -5.52 13.59
CA SER A 97 8.89 -6.56 13.71
C SER A 97 10.30 -6.02 13.43
N LEU A 98 10.46 -5.16 12.42
CA LEU A 98 11.73 -4.55 12.06
C LEU A 98 12.28 -3.64 13.16
N LEU A 99 11.41 -2.89 13.84
CA LEU A 99 11.79 -2.06 14.98
C LEU A 99 12.37 -2.92 16.13
N VAL A 100 11.76 -4.07 16.43
CA VAL A 100 12.27 -5.01 17.43
C VAL A 100 13.61 -5.61 16.99
N ILE A 101 13.75 -5.97 15.71
CA ILE A 101 15.00 -6.51 15.18
C ILE A 101 16.11 -5.45 15.25
N ALA A 102 15.83 -4.20 14.89
CA ALA A 102 16.79 -3.10 14.96
C ALA A 102 17.25 -2.83 16.40
N ASP A 103 16.33 -2.84 17.37
CA ASP A 103 16.65 -2.71 18.80
C ASP A 103 17.57 -3.85 19.28
N LEU A 104 17.23 -5.10 18.97
CA LEU A 104 18.04 -6.27 19.33
C LEU A 104 19.42 -6.26 18.66
N ALA A 105 19.54 -5.70 17.46
CA ALA A 105 20.80 -5.53 16.75
C ALA A 105 21.61 -4.30 17.21
N GLY A 106 21.04 -3.44 18.07
CA GLY A 106 21.67 -2.18 18.49
C GLY A 106 21.71 -1.11 17.40
N GLU A 107 20.93 -1.25 16.32
CA GLU A 107 20.91 -0.31 15.18
C GLU A 107 19.98 0.87 15.44
N THR A 108 20.42 1.75 16.33
CA THR A 108 19.65 2.93 16.76
C THR A 108 19.34 3.92 15.63
N ARG A 109 20.12 3.93 14.52
CA ARG A 109 19.86 4.83 13.39
C ARG A 109 18.63 4.42 12.59
N ALA A 110 18.22 3.14 12.67
CA ALA A 110 17.03 2.63 11.99
C ALA A 110 15.72 3.02 12.67
N GLU A 111 15.72 3.32 13.97
CA GLU A 111 14.48 3.56 14.72
C GLU A 111 13.65 4.73 14.14
N GLY A 112 14.28 5.87 13.90
CA GLY A 112 13.60 7.06 13.37
C GLY A 112 12.93 6.82 12.02
N PRO A 113 13.68 6.39 10.99
CA PRO A 113 13.11 6.10 9.67
C PRO A 113 12.05 4.99 9.69
N LEU A 114 12.25 3.90 10.44
CA LEU A 114 11.27 2.82 10.52
C LEU A 114 9.98 3.25 11.23
N ARG A 115 10.06 4.07 12.29
CA ARG A 115 8.87 4.66 12.93
C ARG A 115 8.14 5.63 12.01
N GLN A 116 8.87 6.36 11.17
CA GLN A 116 8.25 7.23 10.18
C GLN A 116 7.43 6.41 9.16
N ASN A 117 8.01 5.36 8.57
CA ASN A 117 7.29 4.47 7.65
C ASN A 117 6.04 3.88 8.34
N LEU A 118 6.22 3.32 9.55
CA LEU A 118 5.12 2.77 10.33
C LEU A 118 3.97 3.76 10.52
N SER A 119 4.28 5.02 10.87
CA SER A 119 3.26 6.04 11.08
C SER A 119 2.49 6.40 9.80
N GLU A 120 3.16 6.33 8.63
CA GLU A 120 2.55 6.55 7.32
C GLU A 120 1.57 5.41 6.99
N GLU A 121 1.98 4.14 7.15
CA GLU A 121 1.11 2.98 6.88
C GLU A 121 -0.11 2.95 7.81
N GLU A 122 0.11 3.21 9.10
CA GLU A 122 -1.00 3.34 10.04
C GLU A 122 -1.95 4.48 9.65
N GLY A 123 -1.42 5.56 9.08
CA GLY A 123 -2.20 6.66 8.54
C GLY A 123 -3.08 6.21 7.38
N MET A 124 -2.53 5.47 6.43
CA MET A 124 -3.27 4.90 5.30
C MET A 124 -4.32 3.88 5.76
N ALA A 125 -3.96 2.95 6.63
CA ALA A 125 -4.89 1.96 7.20
C ALA A 125 -6.08 2.62 7.90
N ARG A 126 -5.82 3.63 8.76
CA ARG A 126 -6.89 4.40 9.44
C ARG A 126 -7.78 5.10 8.43
N TRP A 127 -7.21 5.70 7.39
CA TRP A 127 -7.97 6.38 6.35
C TRP A 127 -8.87 5.40 5.59
N LEU A 128 -8.34 4.26 5.16
CA LEU A 128 -9.12 3.22 4.46
C LEU A 128 -10.27 2.72 5.33
N GLN A 129 -9.99 2.41 6.61
CA GLN A 129 -11.01 1.96 7.55
C GLN A 129 -12.13 2.99 7.73
N ALA A 130 -11.79 4.27 7.85
CA ALA A 130 -12.76 5.35 8.05
C ALA A 130 -13.62 5.61 6.79
N ASN A 131 -13.05 5.46 5.59
CA ASN A 131 -13.71 5.83 4.34
C ASN A 131 -14.39 4.66 3.61
N LEU A 132 -14.11 3.40 3.99
CA LEU A 132 -14.63 2.22 3.31
C LEU A 132 -16.16 2.19 3.23
N ALA A 133 -16.84 2.62 4.30
CA ALA A 133 -18.30 2.71 4.32
C ALA A 133 -18.83 3.73 3.30
N GLY A 134 -18.14 4.86 3.12
CA GLY A 134 -18.50 5.87 2.13
C GLY A 134 -18.31 5.36 0.70
N VAL A 135 -17.16 4.75 0.42
CA VAL A 135 -16.86 4.14 -0.89
C VAL A 135 -17.90 3.05 -1.24
N THR A 136 -18.28 2.22 -0.27
CA THR A 136 -19.28 1.17 -0.46
C THR A 136 -20.66 1.72 -0.78
N ARG A 137 -21.08 2.82 -0.13
CA ARG A 137 -22.35 3.49 -0.41
C ARG A 137 -22.36 4.08 -1.80
N GLN A 138 -21.33 4.83 -2.16
CA GLN A 138 -21.21 5.45 -3.48
C GLN A 138 -21.21 4.38 -4.59
N PHE A 139 -20.48 3.27 -4.39
CA PHE A 139 -20.51 2.13 -5.30
C PHE A 139 -21.92 1.57 -5.50
N ALA A 140 -22.66 1.35 -4.41
CA ALA A 140 -24.02 0.84 -4.46
C ALA A 140 -24.99 1.81 -5.17
N GLU A 141 -24.83 3.12 -4.93
CA GLU A 141 -25.61 4.18 -5.55
C GLU A 141 -25.38 4.22 -7.07
N LEU A 142 -24.13 4.29 -7.53
CA LEU A 142 -23.78 4.28 -8.96
C LEU A 142 -24.34 3.05 -9.68
N LYS A 143 -24.17 1.86 -9.05
CA LYS A 143 -24.71 0.60 -9.59
C LYS A 143 -26.24 0.60 -9.68
N SER A 144 -26.94 1.27 -8.76
CA SER A 144 -28.41 1.31 -8.73
C SER A 144 -29.02 2.20 -9.82
N VAL A 145 -28.30 3.24 -10.26
CA VAL A 145 -28.74 4.20 -11.29
C VAL A 145 -28.43 3.71 -12.70
N GLY A 146 -27.70 2.60 -12.85
CA GLY A 146 -27.23 2.10 -14.15
C GLY A 146 -26.12 2.97 -14.74
N GLU A 147 -25.61 3.93 -13.97
CA GLU A 147 -24.35 4.59 -14.26
C GLU A 147 -23.23 3.57 -14.06
N GLU A 148 -22.22 3.66 -14.91
CA GLU A 148 -21.06 2.79 -14.79
C GLU A 148 -20.37 3.15 -13.48
N ALA A 149 -20.51 2.27 -12.47
CA ALA A 149 -19.68 2.24 -11.27
C ALA A 149 -18.25 1.78 -11.64
N LYS A 150 -17.72 2.37 -12.71
CA LYS A 150 -16.36 2.18 -13.17
C LYS A 150 -15.42 2.72 -12.12
N VAL A 151 -14.26 2.08 -12.09
CA VAL A 151 -13.09 2.51 -11.32
C VAL A 151 -12.92 3.98 -11.60
#